data_AF-A0A9Y2NZM2-F1
#
_entry.id   AF-A0A9Y2NZM2-F1
#
_cell.length_a   1.000
_cell.length_b   1.000
_cell.length_c   1.000
_cell.angle_alpha   90.00
_cell.angle_beta   90.00
_cell.angle_gamma   90.00
#
_symmetry.space_group_name_H-M   'P 1'
#
loop_
_entity.id
_entity.type
_entity.pdbx_description
1 polymer ?
#
loop_
_entity_poly.entity_id
_entity_poly.type
_entity_poly.pdbx_seq_one_letter_code
_entity_poly.pdbx_strand_id
1 'polypeptide(L)'
;MSFNSIACFLRRSAELSLRGERPLMGCTGSAPHRVKLCLFHPPGFEANVEQTVTHLAHNYTPQAQIFIYGFSRGAAQARAMTRFLSWMGGVPAKSDAYYIPEFFRHYIAKRGLGSPYDIKNSKGETPAERMVPLNVTFLGVWDTVMALGSRFRSDGTTSVEEKSFHVGTKPATCVQHARQAIAIDEKRADFSSEIWLEPTNGQTLEQRWFAGAHANVGGSYGNDGIANCALHWIVDEAKTHGLDVDEAFLEKYR
;
A
#
# COMPACT_ATOMS: atom_id res chain seq x y z
N MET A 1 -22.08 4.45 15.46
CA MET A 1 -21.33 3.99 14.27
C MET A 1 -19.87 4.43 14.44
N SER A 2 -18.98 3.58 14.95
CA SER A 2 -17.53 3.84 14.93
C SER A 2 -16.91 3.01 13.81
N PHE A 3 -16.98 3.54 12.59
CA PHE A 3 -16.06 3.14 11.53
C PHE A 3 -15.22 4.37 11.24
N ASN A 4 -13.98 4.30 11.70
CA ASN A 4 -12.85 5.21 11.52
C ASN A 4 -12.94 6.12 10.29
N SER A 5 -12.76 7.43 10.46
CA SER A 5 -12.87 8.45 9.40
C SER A 5 -12.02 8.14 8.17
N ILE A 6 -10.75 7.76 8.36
CA ILE A 6 -9.81 7.38 7.30
C ILE A 6 -10.23 6.08 6.62
N ALA A 7 -10.66 5.08 7.38
CA ALA A 7 -11.12 3.82 6.80
C ALA A 7 -12.43 3.98 6.00
N CYS A 8 -13.34 4.81 6.49
CA CYS A 8 -14.56 5.18 5.79
C CYS A 8 -14.27 6.03 4.55
N PHE A 9 -13.34 6.99 4.62
CA PHE A 9 -12.91 7.77 3.46
C PHE A 9 -12.31 6.90 2.38
N LEU A 10 -11.37 6.03 2.74
CA LEU A 10 -10.72 5.15 1.79
C LEU A 10 -11.71 4.12 1.20
N ARG A 11 -12.63 3.58 2.02
CA ARG A 11 -13.72 2.72 1.51
C ARG A 11 -14.67 3.47 0.59
N ARG A 12 -15.15 4.64 1.00
CA ARG A 12 -16.12 5.44 0.24
C ARG A 12 -15.50 5.97 -1.05
N SER A 13 -14.23 6.40 -1.02
CA SER A 13 -13.48 6.81 -2.22
C SER A 13 -13.34 5.67 -3.24
N ALA A 14 -13.37 4.43 -2.77
CA ALA A 14 -13.39 3.23 -3.60
C ALA A 14 -14.83 2.88 -4.07
N GLU A 15 -15.84 3.04 -3.20
CA GLU A 15 -17.29 2.85 -3.51
C GLU A 15 -17.84 3.91 -4.48
N LEU A 16 -17.37 5.16 -4.44
CA LEU A 16 -17.76 6.22 -5.39
C LEU A 16 -17.35 5.90 -6.82
N SER A 17 -16.52 4.87 -7.01
CA SER A 17 -16.19 4.32 -8.33
C SER A 17 -17.03 3.10 -8.74
N LEU A 18 -17.90 2.56 -7.86
CA LEU A 18 -18.84 1.46 -8.18
C LEU A 18 -20.18 1.61 -7.45
N ARG A 19 -21.26 1.85 -8.22
CA ARG A 19 -22.61 1.60 -7.73
C ARG A 19 -22.82 0.08 -7.56
N GLY A 20 -22.74 -0.36 -6.30
CA GLY A 20 -23.41 -1.56 -5.81
C GLY A 20 -22.60 -2.86 -5.91
N GLU A 21 -21.88 -3.20 -4.84
CA GLU A 21 -21.75 -4.57 -4.30
C GLU A 21 -20.99 -4.52 -2.95
N ARG A 22 -21.28 -5.47 -2.04
CA ARG A 22 -20.81 -5.49 -0.64
C ARG A 22 -19.30 -5.78 -0.53
N PRO A 23 -18.54 -5.13 0.38
CA PRO A 23 -17.09 -5.23 0.39
C PRO A 23 -16.57 -6.46 1.14
N LEU A 24 -15.99 -7.41 0.41
CA LEU A 24 -14.87 -8.19 0.90
C LEU A 24 -13.61 -7.31 0.81
N MET A 25 -12.58 -7.57 1.64
CA MET A 25 -11.26 -6.96 1.43
C MET A 25 -10.83 -7.17 -0.01
N GLY A 26 -10.76 -6.07 -0.74
CA GLY A 26 -10.73 -6.11 -2.18
C GLY A 26 -10.95 -4.70 -2.70
N CYS A 27 -9.92 -4.20 -3.36
CA CYS A 27 -9.91 -3.19 -4.41
C CYS A 27 -11.27 -3.07 -5.12
N THR A 28 -11.76 -1.85 -5.30
CA THR A 28 -13.04 -1.59 -5.98
C THR A 28 -12.89 -0.47 -7.02
N GLY A 29 -13.35 -0.77 -8.24
CA GLY A 29 -13.81 0.19 -9.24
C GLY A 29 -12.78 0.87 -10.12
N SER A 30 -12.69 0.43 -11.38
CA SER A 30 -12.07 1.21 -12.43
C SER A 30 -13.09 2.17 -13.04
N ALA A 31 -12.97 3.46 -12.74
CA ALA A 31 -13.14 4.42 -13.83
C ALA A 31 -12.12 3.99 -14.91
N PRO A 32 -12.42 4.07 -16.23
CA PRO A 32 -11.60 3.46 -17.28
C PRO A 32 -10.11 3.87 -17.31
N HIS A 33 -9.72 4.85 -16.48
CA HIS A 33 -8.37 5.37 -16.37
C HIS A 33 -7.81 5.42 -14.93
N ARG A 34 -8.45 4.82 -13.90
CA ARG A 34 -7.99 4.92 -12.50
C ARG A 34 -8.24 3.66 -11.67
N VAL A 35 -7.25 3.26 -10.86
CA VAL A 35 -7.34 2.14 -9.92
C VAL A 35 -7.00 2.64 -8.52
N LYS A 36 -7.91 2.46 -7.56
CA LYS A 36 -7.71 2.81 -6.14
C LYS A 36 -7.60 1.54 -5.31
N LEU A 37 -6.47 1.37 -4.60
CA LEU A 37 -6.20 0.22 -3.74
C LEU A 37 -6.11 0.69 -2.30
N CYS A 38 -6.95 0.12 -1.43
CA CYS A 38 -6.99 0.47 -0.01
C CYS A 38 -6.73 -0.77 0.84
N LEU A 39 -5.61 -0.77 1.57
CA LEU A 39 -5.16 -1.91 2.36
C LEU A 39 -5.48 -1.69 3.84
N PHE A 40 -6.49 -2.45 4.29
CA PHE A 40 -6.92 -2.54 5.69
C PHE A 40 -6.74 -3.95 6.22
N HIS A 41 -6.73 -4.06 7.54
CA HIS A 41 -6.15 -5.18 8.27
C HIS A 41 -7.03 -6.45 8.35
N PRO A 42 -6.58 -7.56 7.75
CA PRO A 42 -6.80 -8.90 8.28
C PRO A 42 -5.46 -9.61 8.58
N PRO A 43 -5.49 -10.76 9.28
CA PRO A 43 -4.36 -11.68 9.30
C PRO A 43 -3.97 -12.14 7.88
N GLY A 44 -2.70 -12.49 7.68
CA GLY A 44 -2.19 -12.96 6.38
C GLY A 44 -1.52 -11.88 5.54
N PHE A 45 -0.41 -11.30 6.03
CA PHE A 45 0.32 -10.22 5.34
C PHE A 45 0.65 -10.55 3.88
N GLU A 46 1.27 -11.70 3.66
CA GLU A 46 1.69 -12.19 2.34
C GLU A 46 0.48 -12.49 1.44
N ALA A 47 -0.51 -13.20 1.96
CA ALA A 47 -1.75 -13.49 1.23
C ALA A 47 -2.48 -12.21 0.78
N ASN A 48 -2.51 -11.16 1.61
CA ASN A 48 -3.12 -9.88 1.21
C ASN A 48 -2.34 -9.20 0.09
N VAL A 49 -1.00 -9.25 0.12
CA VAL A 49 -0.18 -8.70 -0.95
C VAL A 49 -0.45 -9.45 -2.26
N GLU A 50 -0.41 -10.79 -2.24
CA GLU A 50 -0.71 -11.62 -3.41
C GLU A 50 -2.12 -11.34 -3.96
N GLN A 51 -3.14 -11.31 -3.10
CA GLN A 51 -4.53 -11.07 -3.50
C GLN A 51 -4.70 -9.68 -4.13
N THR A 52 -4.05 -8.67 -3.57
CA THR A 52 -4.15 -7.29 -4.07
C THR A 52 -3.45 -7.14 -5.42
N VAL A 53 -2.27 -7.76 -5.59
CA VAL A 53 -1.55 -7.78 -6.87
C VAL A 53 -2.32 -8.58 -7.93
N THR A 54 -2.93 -9.69 -7.55
CA THR A 54 -3.80 -10.49 -8.44
C THR A 54 -5.00 -9.67 -8.91
N HIS A 55 -5.66 -8.97 -7.98
CA HIS A 55 -6.74 -8.06 -8.36
C HIS A 55 -6.25 -6.97 -9.31
N LEU A 56 -5.09 -6.35 -9.03
CA LEU A 56 -4.51 -5.35 -9.91
C LEU A 56 -4.25 -5.91 -11.31
N ALA A 57 -3.68 -7.11 -11.43
CA ALA A 57 -3.44 -7.77 -12.71
C ALA A 57 -4.72 -7.93 -13.56
N HIS A 58 -5.84 -8.27 -12.92
CA HIS A 58 -7.11 -8.45 -13.62
C HIS A 58 -7.80 -7.13 -14.01
N ASN A 59 -7.54 -6.04 -13.30
CA ASN A 59 -8.27 -4.77 -13.45
C ASN A 59 -7.42 -3.63 -14.02
N TYR A 60 -6.10 -3.80 -14.10
CA TYR A 60 -5.21 -2.80 -14.66
C TYR A 60 -5.42 -2.67 -16.17
N THR A 61 -5.58 -1.44 -16.61
CA THR A 61 -5.46 -1.04 -18.01
C THR A 61 -4.18 -0.22 -18.15
N PRO A 62 -3.43 -0.38 -19.25
CA PRO A 62 -2.40 0.59 -19.60
C PRO A 62 -3.01 2.00 -19.51
N GLN A 63 -2.23 2.99 -19.06
CA GLN A 63 -2.67 4.36 -18.78
C GLN A 63 -3.52 4.56 -17.50
N ALA A 64 -3.88 3.53 -16.75
CA ALA A 64 -4.57 3.74 -15.47
C ALA A 64 -3.65 4.42 -14.44
N GLN A 65 -4.15 5.47 -13.78
CA GLN A 65 -3.50 6.04 -12.60
C GLN A 65 -3.77 5.16 -11.39
N ILE A 66 -2.71 4.78 -10.67
CA ILE A 66 -2.83 3.88 -9.51
C ILE A 66 -2.58 4.67 -8.23
N PHE A 67 -3.57 4.64 -7.34
CA PHE A 67 -3.49 5.22 -6.02
C PHE A 67 -3.53 4.12 -4.97
N ILE A 68 -2.53 4.06 -4.10
CA ILE A 68 -2.42 3.05 -3.05
C ILE A 68 -2.40 3.73 -1.69
N TYR A 69 -3.24 3.21 -0.80
CA TYR A 69 -3.37 3.72 0.55
C TYR A 69 -3.25 2.61 1.58
N GLY A 70 -2.67 2.93 2.73
CA GLY A 70 -2.61 2.00 3.85
C GLY A 70 -2.39 2.71 5.18
N PHE A 71 -2.91 2.13 6.26
CA PHE A 71 -2.68 2.58 7.62
C PHE A 71 -2.03 1.47 8.44
N SER A 72 -1.06 1.78 9.31
CA SER A 72 -0.48 0.85 10.26
C SER A 72 0.19 -0.34 9.55
N ARG A 73 -0.25 -1.56 9.85
CA ARG A 73 0.16 -2.77 9.13
C ARG A 73 -0.29 -2.78 7.68
N GLY A 74 -1.42 -2.13 7.36
CA GLY A 74 -1.88 -1.93 5.98
C GLY A 74 -0.95 -1.00 5.20
N ALA A 75 -0.32 -0.01 5.85
CA ALA A 75 0.73 0.79 5.23
C ALA A 75 1.98 -0.05 4.93
N ALA A 76 2.36 -0.96 5.83
CA ALA A 76 3.46 -1.89 5.58
C ALA A 76 3.15 -2.83 4.41
N GLN A 77 1.92 -3.31 4.29
CA GLN A 77 1.46 -4.10 3.14
C GLN A 77 1.49 -3.27 1.84
N ALA A 78 1.05 -2.02 1.86
CA ALA A 78 1.10 -1.12 0.72
C ALA A 78 2.54 -0.94 0.22
N ARG A 79 3.48 -0.67 1.14
CA ARG A 79 4.91 -0.56 0.82
C ARG A 79 5.45 -1.86 0.26
N ALA A 80 5.18 -3.00 0.90
CA ALA A 80 5.64 -4.31 0.43
C ALA A 80 5.10 -4.66 -0.96
N MET A 81 3.83 -4.38 -1.21
CA MET A 81 3.21 -4.54 -2.51
C MET A 81 3.92 -3.70 -3.57
N THR A 82 4.14 -2.40 -3.32
CA THR A 82 4.84 -1.54 -4.31
C THR A 82 6.26 -2.02 -4.60
N ARG A 83 6.98 -2.51 -3.59
CA ARG A 83 8.32 -3.10 -3.77
C ARG A 83 8.28 -4.37 -4.61
N PHE A 84 7.28 -5.22 -4.39
CA PHE A 84 7.09 -6.42 -5.20
C PHE A 84 6.72 -6.09 -6.66
N LEU A 85 5.84 -5.10 -6.89
CA LEU A 85 5.53 -4.60 -8.24
C LEU A 85 6.77 -4.03 -8.94
N SER A 86 7.57 -3.24 -8.22
CA SER A 86 8.86 -2.74 -8.70
C SER A 86 9.82 -3.88 -9.07
N TRP A 87 9.90 -4.90 -8.22
CA TRP A 87 10.77 -6.06 -8.46
C TRP A 87 10.34 -6.87 -9.68
N MET A 88 9.04 -7.07 -9.87
CA MET A 88 8.50 -7.71 -11.08
C MET A 88 8.69 -6.87 -12.35
N GLY A 89 8.89 -5.56 -12.21
CA GLY A 89 8.97 -4.62 -13.33
C GLY A 89 7.60 -4.27 -13.95
N GLY A 90 6.51 -4.56 -13.25
CA GLY A 90 5.15 -4.41 -13.76
C GLY A 90 4.17 -5.36 -13.10
N VAL A 91 3.12 -5.70 -13.84
CA VAL A 91 2.11 -6.68 -13.43
C VAL A 91 1.94 -7.73 -14.53
N PRO A 92 1.72 -9.01 -14.21
CA PRO A 92 1.49 -10.02 -15.23
C PRO A 92 0.28 -9.68 -16.10
N ALA A 93 0.33 -10.07 -17.38
CA ALA A 93 -0.85 -10.08 -18.21
C ALA A 93 -1.96 -10.93 -17.55
N LYS A 94 -3.23 -10.64 -17.87
CA LYS A 94 -4.38 -11.33 -17.23
C LYS A 94 -4.31 -12.86 -17.35
N SER A 95 -3.78 -13.36 -18.46
CA SER A 95 -3.56 -14.80 -18.70
C SER A 95 -2.46 -15.41 -17.84
N ASP A 96 -1.53 -14.59 -17.36
CA ASP A 96 -0.35 -14.99 -16.58
C ASP A 96 -0.49 -14.63 -15.09
N ALA A 97 -1.62 -14.09 -14.65
CA ALA A 97 -1.86 -13.73 -13.25
C ALA A 97 -1.71 -14.93 -12.30
N TYR A 98 -1.87 -16.17 -12.80
CA TYR A 98 -1.67 -17.37 -12.00
C TYR A 98 -0.23 -17.59 -11.53
N TYR A 99 0.77 -16.94 -12.14
CA TYR A 99 2.17 -17.01 -11.71
C TYR A 99 2.48 -16.10 -10.52
N ILE A 100 1.57 -15.21 -10.11
CA ILE A 100 1.81 -14.25 -9.02
C ILE A 100 2.30 -14.93 -7.73
N PRO A 101 1.71 -16.05 -7.26
CA PRO A 101 2.21 -16.74 -6.06
C PRO A 101 3.64 -17.29 -6.24
N GLU A 102 4.03 -17.69 -7.45
CA GLU A 102 5.38 -18.17 -7.74
C GLU A 102 6.38 -17.01 -7.74
N PHE A 103 6.06 -15.91 -8.40
CA PHE A 103 6.83 -14.66 -8.33
C PHE A 103 7.02 -14.19 -6.90
N PHE A 104 5.94 -14.19 -6.12
CA PHE A 104 5.97 -13.71 -4.76
C PHE A 104 6.81 -14.63 -3.87
N ARG A 105 6.64 -15.95 -3.96
CA ARG A 105 7.48 -16.92 -3.24
C ARG A 105 8.96 -16.74 -3.55
N HIS A 106 9.32 -16.56 -4.82
CA HIS A 106 10.70 -16.31 -5.22
C HIS A 106 11.23 -14.98 -4.64
N TYR A 107 10.44 -13.91 -4.75
CA TYR A 107 10.76 -12.60 -4.19
C TYR A 107 11.04 -12.66 -2.68
N ILE A 108 10.17 -13.33 -1.92
CA ILE A 108 10.35 -13.54 -0.48
C ILE A 108 11.59 -14.38 -0.19
N ALA A 109 11.75 -15.53 -0.86
CA ALA A 109 12.87 -16.45 -0.64
C ALA A 109 14.23 -15.80 -0.92
N LYS A 110 14.30 -14.90 -1.91
CA LYS A 110 15.51 -14.16 -2.27
C LYS A 110 15.65 -12.80 -1.57
N ARG A 111 14.70 -12.43 -0.70
CA ARG A 111 14.65 -11.10 -0.07
C ARG A 111 14.80 -9.96 -1.10
N GLY A 112 14.20 -10.15 -2.28
CA GLY A 112 14.24 -9.19 -3.39
C GLY A 112 15.57 -9.11 -4.16
N LEU A 113 16.56 -9.97 -3.85
CA LEU A 113 17.88 -10.00 -4.49
C LEU A 113 17.95 -10.92 -5.73
N GLY A 114 16.81 -11.44 -6.21
CA GLY A 114 16.70 -12.24 -7.45
C GLY A 114 16.08 -11.46 -8.61
N SER A 115 15.79 -12.14 -9.71
CA SER A 115 15.12 -11.55 -10.87
C SER A 115 13.81 -12.27 -11.17
N PRO A 116 12.73 -11.57 -11.56
CA PRO A 116 11.52 -12.25 -12.06
C PRO A 116 11.83 -13.08 -13.32
N TYR A 117 12.91 -12.78 -14.05
CA TYR A 117 13.33 -13.54 -15.22
C TYR A 117 13.92 -14.92 -14.90
N ASP A 118 14.25 -15.18 -13.62
CA ASP A 118 14.73 -16.48 -13.14
C ASP A 118 13.61 -17.54 -13.11
N ILE A 119 12.35 -17.10 -13.19
CA ILE A 119 11.18 -17.98 -13.17
C ILE A 119 10.83 -18.43 -14.58
N LYS A 120 10.72 -19.75 -14.75
CA LYS A 120 10.43 -20.42 -16.01
C LYS A 120 9.21 -21.31 -15.86
N ASN A 121 8.35 -21.34 -16.87
CA ASN A 121 7.22 -22.25 -16.88
C ASN A 121 7.62 -23.67 -17.32
N SER A 122 6.65 -24.60 -17.35
CA SER A 122 6.87 -25.98 -17.78
C SER A 122 7.36 -26.13 -19.23
N LYS A 123 7.26 -25.09 -20.05
CA LYS A 123 7.76 -25.02 -21.43
C LYS A 123 9.11 -24.30 -21.54
N GLY A 124 9.68 -23.84 -20.43
CA GLY A 124 10.95 -23.08 -20.41
C GLY A 124 10.82 -21.60 -20.79
N GLU A 125 9.60 -21.08 -20.94
CA GLU A 125 9.34 -19.67 -21.24
C GLU A 125 9.43 -18.83 -19.96
N THR A 126 9.79 -17.54 -20.09
CA THR A 126 9.82 -16.61 -18.95
C THR A 126 8.53 -15.78 -18.90
N PRO A 127 7.63 -15.99 -17.92
CA PRO A 127 6.41 -15.20 -17.83
C PRO A 127 6.67 -13.70 -17.60
N ALA A 128 7.82 -13.35 -17.02
CA ALA A 128 8.23 -11.97 -16.79
C ALA A 128 8.42 -11.16 -18.09
N GLU A 129 8.65 -11.81 -19.24
CA GLU A 129 8.75 -11.14 -20.55
C GLU A 129 7.41 -10.54 -21.01
N ARG A 130 6.30 -10.99 -20.42
CA ARG A 130 4.93 -10.55 -20.74
C ARG A 130 4.35 -9.64 -19.65
N MET A 131 5.19 -9.08 -18.79
CA MET A 131 4.77 -8.07 -17.81
C MET A 131 4.27 -6.83 -18.51
N VAL A 132 3.17 -6.28 -18.01
CA VAL A 132 2.67 -4.96 -18.40
C VAL A 132 3.29 -3.95 -17.45
N PRO A 133 4.11 -3.00 -17.93
CA PRO A 133 4.67 -1.96 -17.08
C PRO A 133 3.58 -1.13 -16.41
N LEU A 134 3.81 -0.74 -15.16
CA LEU A 134 2.92 0.12 -14.40
C LEU A 134 3.71 1.11 -13.56
N ASN A 135 3.09 2.25 -13.29
CA ASN A 135 3.54 3.20 -12.29
C ASN A 135 2.44 3.42 -11.27
N VAL A 136 2.82 3.46 -10.00
CA VAL A 136 1.96 3.88 -8.89
C VAL A 136 2.04 5.40 -8.83
N THR A 137 0.95 6.06 -9.25
CA THR A 137 0.85 7.53 -9.24
C THR A 137 1.04 8.06 -7.83
N PHE A 138 0.38 7.48 -6.85
CA PHE A 138 0.44 7.98 -5.48
C PHE A 138 0.41 6.85 -4.45
N LEU A 139 1.31 6.92 -3.47
CA LEU A 139 1.34 6.06 -2.29
C LEU A 139 1.16 6.94 -1.04
N GLY A 140 -0.02 6.88 -0.44
CA GLY A 140 -0.36 7.60 0.80
C GLY A 140 -0.44 6.64 1.98
N VAL A 141 0.43 6.81 2.96
CA VAL A 141 0.47 5.92 4.13
C VAL A 141 0.35 6.68 5.44
N TRP A 142 -0.40 6.10 6.38
CA TRP A 142 -0.50 6.59 7.75
C TRP A 142 0.25 5.64 8.68
N ASP A 143 1.24 6.19 9.39
CA ASP A 143 1.97 5.60 10.51
C ASP A 143 2.36 4.14 10.29
N THR A 144 3.29 3.92 9.36
CA THR A 144 3.68 2.58 8.90
C THR A 144 4.31 1.78 10.04
N VAL A 145 3.71 0.66 10.45
CA VAL A 145 4.30 -0.22 11.47
C VAL A 145 4.37 -1.67 11.00
N MET A 146 5.47 -2.34 11.34
CA MET A 146 5.60 -3.79 11.17
C MET A 146 5.04 -4.52 12.39
N ALA A 147 4.16 -5.50 12.16
CA ALA A 147 3.44 -6.22 13.21
C ALA A 147 4.37 -7.01 14.15
N LEU A 148 4.06 -6.99 15.45
CA LEU A 148 4.74 -7.70 16.54
C LEU A 148 4.95 -9.22 16.38
N GLY A 149 4.23 -9.87 15.47
CA GLY A 149 4.47 -11.28 15.16
C GLY A 149 5.91 -11.55 14.69
N SER A 150 6.58 -10.53 14.14
CA SER A 150 8.00 -10.55 13.80
C SER A 150 8.92 -10.02 14.90
N ARG A 151 8.45 -9.86 16.16
CA ARG A 151 9.29 -9.47 17.31
C ARG A 151 9.39 -10.57 18.36
N PHE A 152 8.50 -11.57 18.31
CA PHE A 152 8.43 -12.68 19.25
C PHE A 152 8.60 -14.05 18.58
N ARG A 153 9.53 -14.17 17.63
CA ARG A 153 10.20 -15.47 17.48
C ARG A 153 11.09 -15.60 18.72
N SER A 154 10.83 -16.61 19.53
CA SER A 154 11.47 -16.89 20.82
C SER A 154 12.96 -17.26 20.73
N ASP A 155 13.67 -16.78 19.70
CA ASP A 155 15.11 -16.94 19.47
C ASP A 155 15.88 -15.61 19.48
N GLY A 156 15.22 -14.45 19.65
CA GLY A 156 15.89 -13.15 19.76
C GLY A 156 16.51 -12.64 18.45
N THR A 157 16.23 -13.27 17.31
CA THR A 157 16.85 -12.95 16.01
C THR A 157 15.83 -12.50 14.96
N THR A 158 15.11 -11.40 15.21
CA THR A 158 14.40 -10.71 14.13
C THR A 158 15.23 -9.50 13.76
N SER A 159 16.16 -9.69 12.82
CA SER A 159 17.14 -8.67 12.43
C SER A 159 16.44 -7.48 11.79
N VAL A 160 17.05 -6.29 11.92
CA VAL A 160 16.63 -5.07 11.21
C VAL A 160 16.51 -5.31 9.69
N GLU A 161 17.32 -6.24 9.16
CA GLU A 161 17.33 -6.65 7.76
C GLU A 161 16.01 -7.31 7.31
N GLU A 162 15.39 -8.16 8.14
CA GLU A 162 14.09 -8.77 7.83
C GLU A 162 12.98 -7.72 7.74
N LYS A 163 13.01 -6.71 8.62
CA LYS A 163 12.05 -5.59 8.58
C LYS A 163 12.28 -4.73 7.33
N SER A 164 13.53 -4.39 7.06
CA SER A 164 13.92 -3.55 5.92
C SER A 164 13.48 -4.15 4.57
N PHE A 165 13.47 -5.48 4.44
CA PHE A 165 13.09 -6.12 3.18
C PHE A 165 11.68 -5.72 2.69
N HIS A 166 10.68 -5.79 3.58
CA HIS A 166 9.29 -5.58 3.18
C HIS A 166 8.95 -4.09 2.98
N VAL A 167 9.53 -3.18 3.76
CA VAL A 167 9.11 -1.77 3.73
C VAL A 167 10.16 -0.83 3.14
N GLY A 168 11.44 -1.20 3.17
CA GLY A 168 12.59 -0.45 2.65
C GLY A 168 12.81 0.90 3.33
N THR A 169 14.01 1.47 3.17
CA THR A 169 14.32 2.85 3.60
C THR A 169 13.99 3.90 2.53
N LYS A 170 13.63 3.47 1.31
CA LYS A 170 13.18 4.33 0.21
C LYS A 170 11.83 3.83 -0.34
N PRO A 171 10.98 4.71 -0.89
CA PRO A 171 9.82 4.28 -1.65
C PRO A 171 10.23 3.41 -2.85
N ALA A 172 9.38 2.45 -3.22
CA ALA A 172 9.65 1.55 -4.35
C ALA A 172 9.71 2.34 -5.67
N THR A 173 10.56 1.91 -6.60
CA THR A 173 10.87 2.65 -7.85
C THR A 173 9.66 2.94 -8.75
N CYS A 174 8.60 2.13 -8.67
CA CYS A 174 7.38 2.32 -9.45
C CYS A 174 6.46 3.41 -8.88
N VAL A 175 6.73 3.90 -7.66
CA VAL A 175 5.97 4.98 -7.02
C VAL A 175 6.42 6.33 -7.56
N GLN A 176 5.50 7.23 -7.92
CA GLN A 176 5.84 8.58 -8.38
C GLN A 176 5.79 9.59 -7.23
N HIS A 177 4.73 9.53 -6.43
CA HIS A 177 4.50 10.44 -5.30
C HIS A 177 4.26 9.64 -4.03
N ALA A 178 5.15 9.78 -3.04
CA ALA A 178 5.05 9.12 -1.75
C ALA A 178 4.73 10.16 -0.66
N ARG A 179 3.71 9.88 0.17
CA ARG A 179 3.33 10.68 1.34
C ARG A 179 3.17 9.80 2.57
N GLN A 180 3.77 10.19 3.69
CA GLN A 180 3.59 9.50 4.97
C GLN A 180 3.18 10.46 6.10
N ALA A 181 2.04 10.18 6.74
CA ALA A 181 1.61 10.85 7.96
C ALA A 181 2.10 10.06 9.16
N ILE A 182 2.80 10.69 10.10
CA ILE A 182 3.50 10.03 11.22
C ILE A 182 2.95 10.54 12.55
N ALA A 183 2.69 9.66 13.50
CA ALA A 183 2.32 10.03 14.86
C ALA A 183 3.54 10.49 15.65
N ILE A 184 3.55 11.75 16.11
CA ILE A 184 4.66 12.30 16.90
C ILE A 184 4.64 11.80 18.36
N ASP A 185 3.46 11.49 18.90
CA ASP A 185 3.28 11.15 20.32
C ASP A 185 3.19 9.64 20.59
N GLU A 186 3.41 8.78 19.57
CA GLU A 186 3.44 7.34 19.76
C GLU A 186 4.73 6.89 20.46
N LYS A 187 4.62 6.49 21.73
CA LYS A 187 5.75 6.12 22.59
C LYS A 187 6.00 4.62 22.66
N ARG A 188 5.07 3.78 22.19
CA ARG A 188 5.26 2.33 22.21
C ARG A 188 6.26 1.97 21.13
N ALA A 189 7.40 1.39 21.53
CA ALA A 189 8.43 0.91 20.60
C ALA A 189 7.87 -0.06 19.54
N ASP A 190 6.80 -0.76 19.91
CA ASP A 190 6.03 -1.70 19.08
C ASP A 190 5.26 -1.06 17.93
N PHE A 191 5.04 0.24 18.01
CA PHE A 191 4.33 1.05 17.03
C PHE A 191 5.22 2.18 16.49
N SER A 192 6.54 2.09 16.66
CA SER A 192 7.46 3.03 16.01
C SER A 192 7.30 2.97 14.50
N SER A 193 6.99 4.13 13.89
CA SER A 193 6.77 4.22 12.46
C SER A 193 8.06 4.02 11.68
N GLU A 194 7.96 3.29 10.56
CA GLU A 194 9.04 3.05 9.61
C GLU A 194 9.24 4.30 8.74
N ILE A 195 10.39 4.96 8.88
CA ILE A 195 10.70 6.24 8.22
C ILE A 195 11.42 6.00 6.88
N TRP A 196 11.00 6.71 5.84
CA TRP A 196 11.81 6.81 4.61
C TRP A 196 12.95 7.80 4.81
N LEU A 197 14.15 7.44 4.38
CA LEU A 197 15.34 8.28 4.54
C LEU A 197 15.53 9.23 3.36
N GLU A 198 15.15 8.79 2.16
CA GLU A 198 15.32 9.54 0.92
C GLU A 198 14.39 8.99 -0.18
N PRO A 199 14.02 9.80 -1.17
CA PRO A 199 13.30 9.33 -2.35
C PRO A 199 14.21 8.50 -3.26
N THR A 200 13.61 7.69 -4.14
CA THR A 200 14.30 7.22 -5.35
C THR A 200 14.31 8.34 -6.39
N ASN A 201 15.30 8.36 -7.29
CA ASN A 201 15.40 9.35 -8.38
C ASN A 201 14.07 9.49 -9.15
N GLY A 202 13.65 10.74 -9.38
CA GLY A 202 12.42 11.07 -10.11
C GLY A 202 11.12 10.99 -9.28
N GLN A 203 11.21 10.65 -7.98
CA GLN A 203 10.06 10.62 -7.08
C GLN A 203 9.95 11.90 -6.26
N THR A 204 8.73 12.23 -5.84
CA THR A 204 8.53 13.19 -4.73
C THR A 204 8.23 12.41 -3.45
N LEU A 205 8.91 12.74 -2.36
CA LEU A 205 8.69 12.16 -1.05
C LEU A 205 8.40 13.28 -0.05
N GLU A 206 7.31 13.16 0.70
CA GLU A 206 7.04 14.04 1.84
C GLU A 206 6.55 13.22 3.04
N GLN A 207 7.04 13.57 4.22
CA GLN A 207 6.63 12.96 5.48
C GLN A 207 6.30 14.08 6.46
N ARG A 208 5.11 14.02 7.07
CA ARG A 208 4.67 15.02 8.05
C ARG A 208 4.31 14.34 9.37
N TRP A 209 4.73 14.97 10.46
CA TRP A 209 4.41 14.56 11.82
C TRP A 209 3.14 15.27 12.26
N PHE A 210 2.20 14.49 12.79
CA PHE A 210 0.92 14.96 13.30
C PHE A 210 0.83 14.65 14.80
N ALA A 211 0.13 15.53 15.51
CA ALA A 211 -0.13 15.38 16.93
C ALA A 211 -0.98 14.11 17.21
N GLY A 212 -0.73 13.49 18.35
CA GLY A 212 -1.40 12.28 18.80
C GLY A 212 -0.61 11.00 18.55
N ALA A 213 -1.12 9.90 19.11
CA ALA A 213 -0.55 8.57 18.98
C ALA A 213 -1.00 7.89 17.68
N HIS A 214 -0.54 6.66 17.43
CA HIS A 214 -0.76 5.89 16.20
C HIS A 214 -2.20 5.95 15.66
N ALA A 215 -3.17 5.78 16.56
CA ALA A 215 -4.58 5.75 16.23
C ALA A 215 -5.23 7.13 16.10
N ASN A 216 -4.61 8.20 16.64
CA ASN A 216 -5.01 9.58 16.36
C ASN A 216 -4.58 10.03 14.97
N VAL A 217 -3.54 9.43 14.37
CA VAL A 217 -3.16 9.71 12.97
C VAL A 217 -3.90 8.81 11.99
N GLY A 218 -4.11 7.53 12.33
CA GLY A 218 -4.82 6.58 11.48
C GLY A 218 -6.34 6.52 11.63
N GLY A 219 -6.89 7.28 12.57
CA GLY A 219 -8.34 7.46 12.74
C GLY A 219 -9.05 6.30 13.42
N SER A 220 -8.37 5.52 14.27
CA SER A 220 -8.98 4.39 15.00
C SER A 220 -9.44 4.65 16.41
N TYR A 221 -9.24 5.86 16.92
CA TYR A 221 -9.90 6.31 18.14
C TYR A 221 -11.29 6.89 17.85
N GLY A 222 -12.04 7.22 18.90
CA GLY A 222 -13.34 7.89 18.79
C GLY A 222 -13.24 9.22 18.03
N ASN A 223 -14.38 9.87 17.80
CA ASN A 223 -14.46 11.09 16.98
C ASN A 223 -13.85 12.31 17.73
N ASP A 224 -12.54 12.31 17.93
CA ASP A 224 -11.77 13.40 18.54
C ASP A 224 -11.33 14.46 17.52
N GLY A 225 -11.54 14.19 16.22
CA GLY A 225 -11.21 15.08 15.11
C GLY A 225 -9.71 15.14 14.77
N ILE A 226 -8.81 14.57 15.59
CA ILE A 226 -7.37 14.73 15.41
C ILE A 226 -6.89 14.03 14.13
N ALA A 227 -7.49 12.87 13.81
CA ALA A 227 -7.17 12.12 12.60
C ALA A 227 -7.56 12.83 11.30
N ASN A 228 -8.45 13.80 11.38
CA ASN A 228 -8.92 14.54 10.23
C ASN A 228 -7.78 15.36 9.60
N CYS A 229 -6.89 15.95 10.42
CA CYS A 229 -5.75 16.70 9.93
C CYS A 229 -4.84 15.86 9.02
N ALA A 230 -4.51 14.64 9.46
CA ALA A 230 -3.68 13.72 8.69
C ALA A 230 -4.42 13.18 7.45
N LEU A 231 -5.73 12.95 7.56
CA LEU A 231 -6.59 12.55 6.44
C LEU A 231 -6.58 13.64 5.35
N HIS A 232 -6.95 14.87 5.69
CA HIS A 232 -7.05 15.99 4.75
C HIS A 232 -5.71 16.24 4.07
N TRP A 233 -4.60 16.23 4.81
CA TRP A 233 -3.29 16.43 4.19
C TRP A 233 -2.99 15.40 3.09
N ILE A 234 -3.11 14.10 3.37
CA ILE A 234 -2.82 13.07 2.35
C ILE A 234 -3.80 13.18 1.18
N VAL A 235 -5.07 13.51 1.45
CA VAL A 235 -6.09 13.67 0.42
C VAL A 235 -5.80 14.87 -0.48
N ASP A 236 -5.47 16.02 0.10
CA ASP A 236 -5.13 17.23 -0.64
C ASP A 236 -3.88 17.02 -1.49
N GLU A 237 -2.84 16.36 -0.96
CA GLU A 237 -1.67 15.96 -1.74
C GLU A 237 -2.07 15.05 -2.91
N ALA A 238 -2.90 14.04 -2.67
CA ALA A 238 -3.35 13.13 -3.73
C ALA A 238 -4.21 13.84 -4.80
N LYS A 239 -5.01 14.83 -4.42
CA LYS A 239 -5.81 15.65 -5.35
C LYS A 239 -4.93 16.43 -6.32
N THR A 240 -3.78 16.95 -5.86
CA THR A 240 -2.82 17.62 -6.77
C THR A 240 -2.27 16.69 -7.86
N HIS A 241 -2.36 15.37 -7.65
CA HIS A 241 -1.94 14.34 -8.59
C HIS A 241 -3.14 13.65 -9.30
N GLY A 242 -4.33 14.24 -9.20
CA GLY A 242 -5.52 13.80 -9.93
C GLY A 242 -6.39 12.79 -9.18
N LEU A 243 -6.34 12.71 -7.86
CA LEU A 243 -7.36 11.96 -7.11
C LEU A 243 -8.72 12.67 -7.18
N ASP A 244 -9.76 11.98 -7.64
CA ASP A 244 -11.14 12.44 -7.46
C ASP A 244 -11.66 12.04 -6.08
N VAL A 245 -12.31 12.99 -5.40
CA VAL A 245 -12.87 12.82 -4.06
C VAL A 245 -14.32 13.29 -4.01
N ASP A 246 -15.12 12.67 -3.13
CA ASP A 246 -16.45 13.18 -2.75
C ASP A 246 -16.26 14.24 -1.66
N GLU A 247 -16.24 15.49 -2.08
CA GLU A 247 -16.07 16.65 -1.21
C GLU A 247 -17.16 16.71 -0.12
N ALA A 248 -18.39 16.30 -0.43
CA ALA A 248 -19.49 16.31 0.54
C ALA A 248 -19.32 15.23 1.61
N PHE A 249 -18.66 14.12 1.28
CA PHE A 249 -18.26 13.13 2.28
C PHE A 249 -17.10 13.65 3.12
N LEU A 250 -16.09 14.27 2.50
CA LEU A 250 -14.89 14.76 3.18
C LEU A 250 -15.20 15.92 4.15
N GLU A 251 -16.18 16.76 3.84
CA GLU A 251 -16.63 17.88 4.69
C GLU A 251 -17.11 17.41 6.08
N LYS A 252 -17.59 16.17 6.20
CA LYS A 252 -18.01 15.58 7.49
C LYS A 252 -16.85 15.36 8.47
N TYR A 253 -15.62 15.45 7.97
CA TYR A 253 -14.39 15.21 8.71
C TYR A 253 -13.52 16.46 8.74
N ARG A 254 -14.08 17.66 8.82
CA ARG A 254 -13.30 18.88 9.09
C ARG A 254 -12.83 18.96 10.54
#